data_AF-A0A8S4QN44-F1
#
_entry.id   AF-A0A8S4QN44-F1
#
_cell.length_a   1.000
_cell.length_b   1.000
_cell.length_c   1.000
_cell.angle_alpha   90.00
_cell.angle_beta   90.00
_cell.angle_gamma   90.00
#
_symmetry.space_group_name_H-M   'P 1'
#
loop_
_entity.id
_entity.type
_entity.pdbx_description
1 polymer ?
#
loop_
_entity_poly.entity_id
_entity_poly.type
_entity_poly.pdbx_seq_one_letter_code
_entity_poly.pdbx_strand_id
1 'polypeptide(L)'
;GKYSSGQYTYKIYHLASKVPAFIRLLAPKGSLEVHEEAWNAYPYCRTVLTNPGYMKENFIICIESLHVPDVGDQANVSTYS
;
A
#
# COMPACT_ATOMS: atom_id res chain seq x y z
N GLY A 1 -19.53 0.64 -12.47
CA GLY A 1 -18.82 1.15 -11.29
C GLY A 1 -18.15 2.45 -11.65
N LYS A 2 -18.13 3.45 -10.76
CA LYS A 2 -17.86 4.86 -11.08
C LYS A 2 -16.41 5.21 -11.48
N TYR A 3 -15.50 4.22 -11.56
CA TYR A 3 -14.13 4.38 -12.05
C TYR A 3 -13.76 3.13 -12.87
N SER A 4 -13.84 3.21 -14.20
CA SER A 4 -13.76 2.07 -15.11
C SER A 4 -12.40 1.90 -15.80
N SER A 5 -11.47 2.82 -15.59
CA SER A 5 -10.12 2.80 -16.14
C SER A 5 -9.14 3.48 -15.18
N GLY A 6 -7.90 2.98 -15.16
CA GLY A 6 -6.86 3.45 -14.27
C GLY A 6 -5.55 2.74 -14.55
N GLN A 7 -4.52 3.10 -13.79
CA GLN A 7 -3.22 2.45 -13.88
C GLN A 7 -3.07 1.46 -12.72
N TYR A 8 -2.81 0.21 -13.07
CA TYR A 8 -2.34 -0.77 -12.11
C TYR A 8 -0.81 -0.75 -12.07
N THR A 9 -0.24 -0.76 -10.87
CA THR A 9 1.19 -1.00 -10.68
C THR A 9 1.42 -2.05 -9.63
N TYR A 10 2.37 -2.94 -9.91
CA TYR A 10 2.88 -3.91 -8.95
C TYR A 10 4.38 -3.67 -8.74
N LYS A 11 4.79 -3.46 -7.49
CA LYS A 11 6.19 -3.21 -7.12
C LYS A 11 6.59 -4.12 -5.98
N ILE A 12 7.83 -4.61 -6.04
CA ILE A 12 8.44 -5.40 -4.97
C ILE A 12 9.56 -4.57 -4.36
N TYR A 13 9.43 -4.24 -3.08
CA TYR A 13 10.45 -3.54 -2.30
C TYR A 13 11.32 -4.54 -1.56
N HIS A 14 12.57 -4.67 -2.00
CA HIS A 14 13.59 -5.44 -1.29
C HIS A 14 14.27 -4.52 -0.26
N LEU A 15 13.75 -4.51 0.96
CA LEU A 15 14.23 -3.66 2.06
C LEU A 15 15.54 -4.16 2.68
N ALA A 16 15.96 -5.39 2.38
CA ALA A 16 17.16 -6.02 2.97
C ALA A 16 18.47 -5.21 2.81
N SER A 17 18.59 -4.43 1.73
CA SER A 17 19.74 -3.55 1.49
C SER A 17 19.55 -2.11 1.96
N LYS A 18 18.32 -1.73 2.36
CA LYS A 18 17.94 -0.36 2.73
C LYS A 18 17.65 -0.18 4.22
N VAL A 19 17.54 -1.25 5.00
CA VAL A 19 17.31 -1.19 6.45
C VAL A 19 18.64 -1.28 7.22
N PRO A 20 18.72 -0.65 8.41
CA PRO A 20 19.87 -0.80 9.31
C PRO A 20 20.18 -2.28 9.63
N ALA A 21 21.45 -2.59 9.85
CA ALA A 21 21.91 -3.97 10.06
C ALA A 21 21.24 -4.68 11.25
N PHE A 22 20.90 -3.94 12.31
CA PHE A 22 20.20 -4.50 13.48
C PHE A 22 18.77 -4.92 13.16
N ILE A 23 18.04 -4.15 12.32
CA ILE A 23 16.72 -4.54 11.82
C ILE A 23 16.83 -5.82 11.02
N ARG A 24 17.85 -5.92 10.14
CA ARG A 24 18.08 -7.12 9.33
C ARG A 24 18.39 -8.37 10.16
N LEU A 25 19.05 -8.22 11.31
CA LEU A 25 19.38 -9.34 12.21
C LEU A 25 18.15 -9.85 12.97
N LEU A 26 17.24 -8.94 13.31
CA LEU A 26 15.98 -9.27 14.01
C LEU A 26 14.89 -9.75 13.04
N ALA A 27 14.99 -9.35 11.78
CA ALA A 27 14.03 -9.64 10.72
C ALA A 27 14.17 -11.09 10.22
N PRO A 28 13.15 -11.94 10.38
CA PRO A 28 13.18 -13.32 9.91
C PRO A 28 13.28 -13.41 8.38
N LYS A 29 13.79 -14.54 7.88
CA LYS A 29 14.03 -14.76 6.45
C LYS A 29 12.73 -14.54 5.65
N GLY A 30 12.78 -13.67 4.63
CA GLY A 30 11.62 -13.31 3.81
C GLY A 30 10.80 -12.12 4.31
N SER A 31 11.08 -11.59 5.51
CA SER A 31 10.33 -10.45 6.09
C SER A 31 10.68 -9.08 5.53
N LEU A 32 11.75 -8.97 4.75
CA LEU A 32 12.22 -7.71 4.17
C LEU A 32 11.83 -7.55 2.70
N GLU A 33 10.85 -8.32 2.24
CA GLU A 33 10.24 -8.16 0.93
C GLU A 33 8.80 -7.68 1.12
N VAL A 34 8.49 -6.49 0.58
CA VAL A 34 7.16 -5.90 0.64
C VAL A 34 6.60 -5.81 -0.77
N HIS A 35 5.39 -6.30 -0.95
CA HIS A 35 4.68 -6.27 -2.22
C HIS A 35 3.70 -5.11 -2.18
N GLU A 36 3.80 -4.19 -3.13
CA GLU A 36 2.88 -3.08 -3.31
C GLU A 36 2.04 -3.31 -4.56
N GLU A 37 0.74 -3.36 -4.37
CA GLU A 37 -0.25 -3.31 -5.45
C GLU A 37 -0.99 -1.98 -5.37
N ALA A 38 -0.97 -1.20 -6.45
CA ALA A 38 -1.67 0.07 -6.51
C ALA A 38 -2.60 0.14 -7.71
N TRP A 39 -3.83 0.58 -7.46
CA TRP A 39 -4.86 0.89 -8.45
C TRP A 39 -5.09 2.40 -8.40
N ASN A 40 -4.45 3.11 -9.33
CA ASN A 40 -4.64 4.54 -9.51
C ASN A 40 -5.77 4.78 -10.51
N ALA A 41 -6.96 5.08 -10.01
CA ALA A 41 -8.13 5.44 -10.78
C ALA A 41 -8.56 6.86 -10.39
N TYR A 42 -7.66 7.83 -10.62
CA TYR A 42 -7.84 9.23 -10.23
C TYR A 42 -9.28 9.71 -10.45
N PRO A 43 -9.92 10.35 -9.46
CA PRO A 43 -9.33 10.89 -8.22
C PRO A 43 -9.09 9.87 -7.10
N TYR A 44 -9.57 8.63 -7.26
CA TYR A 44 -9.43 7.58 -6.24
C TYR A 44 -8.21 6.70 -6.51
N CYS A 45 -7.37 6.53 -5.49
CA CYS A 45 -6.24 5.63 -5.52
C CYS A 45 -6.35 4.65 -4.37
N ARG A 46 -6.09 3.37 -4.65
CA ARG A 46 -5.95 2.34 -3.63
C ARG A 46 -4.57 1.72 -3.74
N THR A 47 -3.87 1.61 -2.63
CA THR A 47 -2.58 0.94 -2.52
C THR A 47 -2.63 -0.08 -1.40
N VAL A 48 -2.23 -1.31 -1.69
CA VAL A 48 -2.20 -2.43 -0.75
C VAL A 48 -0.77 -2.92 -0.64
N LEU A 49 -0.22 -2.83 0.57
CA LEU A 49 1.12 -3.34 0.90
C LEU A 49 0.97 -4.64 1.69
N THR A 50 1.63 -5.69 1.21
CA THR A 50 1.64 -7.01 1.85
C THR A 50 3.06 -7.54 2.02
N ASN A 51 3.22 -8.52 2.91
CA ASN A 51 4.48 -9.22 3.13
C ASN A 51 4.25 -10.74 3.06
N PRO A 52 4.10 -11.30 1.85
CA PRO A 52 3.70 -12.70 1.69
C PRO A 52 4.78 -13.67 2.16
N GLY A 53 6.05 -13.27 2.13
CA GLY A 53 7.19 -14.10 2.52
C GLY A 53 7.29 -14.38 4.02
N TYR A 54 6.72 -13.52 4.87
CA TYR A 54 6.80 -13.67 6.32
C TYR A 54 5.45 -13.57 7.02
N MET A 55 4.79 -12.43 6.93
CA MET A 55 3.57 -12.18 7.71
C MET A 55 2.31 -12.70 7.01
N LYS A 56 2.37 -12.97 5.70
CA LYS A 56 1.23 -13.46 4.90
C LYS A 56 0.02 -12.56 5.13
N GLU A 57 -1.08 -13.12 5.63
CA GLU A 57 -2.34 -12.44 5.94
C GLU A 57 -2.27 -11.59 7.22
N ASN A 58 -1.24 -11.77 8.06
CA ASN A 58 -1.08 -11.06 9.33
C ASN A 58 -0.53 -9.63 9.16
N PHE A 59 -0.15 -9.22 7.95
CA PHE A 59 0.33 -7.87 7.67
C PHE A 59 -0.20 -7.37 6.34
N ILE A 60 -1.13 -6.43 6.45
CA ILE A 60 -1.73 -5.74 5.32
C ILE A 60 -1.82 -4.27 5.70
N ILE A 61 -1.26 -3.39 4.87
CA ILE A 61 -1.49 -1.95 4.97
C ILE A 61 -2.28 -1.54 3.72
N CYS A 62 -3.51 -1.10 3.94
CA CYS A 62 -4.37 -0.54 2.89
C CYS A 62 -4.36 0.99 3.01
N ILE A 63 -3.98 1.65 1.93
CA ILE A 63 -4.00 3.11 1.81
C ILE A 63 -5.02 3.46 0.72
N GLU A 64 -6.04 4.21 1.08
CA GLU A 64 -7.05 4.72 0.16
C GLU A 64 -6.99 6.24 0.16
N SER A 65 -6.86 6.83 -1.03
CA SER A 65 -6.76 8.28 -1.20
C SER A 65 -7.81 8.74 -2.20
N LEU A 66 -8.58 9.77 -1.83
CA LEU A 66 -9.50 10.46 -2.74
C LEU A 66 -9.06 11.92 -2.88
N HIS A 67 -8.74 12.33 -4.10
CA HIS A 67 -8.35 13.71 -4.40
C HIS A 67 -9.59 14.55 -4.68
N VAL A 68 -10.00 15.36 -3.70
CA VAL A 68 -11.13 16.29 -3.82
C VAL A 68 -10.60 17.72 -3.95
N PRO A 69 -11.11 18.54 -4.88
CA PRO A 69 -10.74 19.95 -4.97
C PRO A 69 -11.46 20.77 -3.88
N ASP A 70 -11.09 20.56 -2.62
CA ASP A 70 -11.56 21.34 -1.47
C ASP A 70 -10.39 21.69 -0.53
N VAL A 71 -10.67 22.46 0.53
CA VAL A 71 -9.68 22.84 1.57
C VAL A 71 -9.59 21.83 2.72
N GLY A 72 -10.14 20.62 2.56
CA GLY A 72 -10.15 19.59 3.59
C GLY A 72 -11.31 19.67 4.59
N ASP A 73 -12.38 20.39 4.28
CA ASP A 73 -13.54 20.61 5.17
C ASP A 73 -14.61 19.49 5.11
N GLN A 74 -14.47 18.51 4.21
CA GLN A 74 -15.43 17.42 4.08
C GLN A 74 -15.13 16.27 5.05
N ALA A 75 -16.06 15.99 5.96
CA ALA A 75 -16.07 14.77 6.76
C ALA A 75 -16.53 13.56 5.91
N ASN A 76 -15.91 12.39 6.11
CA ASN A 76 -16.30 11.11 5.48
C ASN A 76 -16.15 11.05 3.94
N VAL A 77 -15.05 11.58 3.41
CA VAL A 77 -14.74 11.57 1.97
C VAL A 77 -14.53 10.15 1.42
N SER A 78 -14.00 9.23 2.25
CA SER A 78 -13.91 7.80 1.95
C SER A 78 -15.11 7.09 2.57
N THR A 79 -16.19 6.92 1.82
CA THR A 79 -17.31 6.08 2.25
C THR A 79 -16.80 4.64 2.36
N TYR A 80 -16.87 4.05 3.55
CA TYR A 80 -16.62 2.62 3.74
C TYR A 80 -17.54 1.82 2.79
N SER A 81 -16.95 1.15 1.80
CA SER A 81 -17.62 0.23 0.88
C SER A 81 -17.05 -1.17 1.03
#